data_AF-A0A150SQG3-F1
#
_entry.id   AF-A0A150SQG3-F1
#
_cell.length_a   1.000
_cell.length_b   1.000
_cell.length_c   1.000
_cell.angle_alpha   90.00
_cell.angle_beta   90.00
_cell.angle_gamma   90.00
#
_symmetry.space_group_name_H-M   'P 1'
#
loop_
_entity.id
_entity.type
_entity.pdbx_description
1 polymer ?
#
loop_
_entity_poly.entity_id
_entity_poly.type
_entity_poly.pdbx_seq_one_letter_code
_entity_poly.pdbx_strand_id
1 'polypeptide(L)'
;MSEARGQHGCTHDDPPRCDAEGVKLHQRANTTANISNVAFAVGGAALITGLVVVLTAPSSQAAPPAALEVRLWPEVGVGTAGMSLRGSF
;
A
#
# COMPACT_ATOMS: atom_id res chain seq x y z
N MET A 1 -8.61 -35.94 25.70
CA MET A 1 -9.84 -35.19 25.36
C MET A 1 -9.42 -34.05 24.43
N SER A 2 -9.37 -34.34 23.14
CA SER A 2 -8.87 -33.45 22.07
C SER A 2 -9.96 -33.32 21.01
N GLU A 3 -10.94 -32.46 21.22
CA GLU A 3 -11.98 -32.19 20.22
C GLU A 3 -12.38 -30.70 20.28
N ALA A 4 -12.54 -30.11 19.08
CA ALA A 4 -13.02 -28.75 18.77
C ALA A 4 -12.02 -27.57 18.79
N ARG A 5 -10.75 -27.77 18.41
CA ARG A 5 -9.94 -26.64 17.89
C ARG A 5 -10.38 -26.38 16.44
N GLY A 6 -11.05 -25.27 16.17
CA GLY A 6 -11.22 -24.79 14.79
C GLY A 6 -9.84 -24.63 14.14
N GLN A 7 -9.75 -24.77 12.81
CA GLN A 7 -8.51 -24.80 12.02
C GLN A 7 -7.55 -23.59 12.23
N HIS A 8 -7.96 -22.61 13.04
CA HIS A 8 -7.27 -21.34 13.31
C HIS A 8 -6.95 -21.10 14.80
N GLY A 9 -7.00 -22.14 15.66
CA GLY A 9 -6.61 -22.01 17.08
C GLY A 9 -7.64 -21.32 17.99
N CYS A 10 -8.89 -21.18 17.52
CA CYS A 10 -10.01 -20.64 18.29
C CYS A 10 -11.21 -21.60 18.31
N THR A 11 -11.98 -21.59 19.39
CA THR A 11 -13.27 -22.31 19.48
C THR A 11 -14.36 -21.57 18.70
N HIS A 12 -15.45 -22.28 18.35
CA HIS A 12 -16.65 -21.70 17.72
C HIS A 12 -17.69 -21.22 18.75
N ASP A 13 -17.30 -21.11 20.02
CA ASP A 13 -18.15 -20.56 21.06
C ASP A 13 -18.32 -19.04 20.88
N ASP A 14 -19.40 -18.49 21.43
CA ASP A 14 -19.60 -17.05 21.52
C ASP A 14 -19.64 -16.67 23.01
N PRO A 15 -18.57 -16.06 23.58
CA PRO A 15 -17.38 -15.54 22.91
C PRO A 15 -16.31 -16.61 22.58
N PRO A 16 -15.54 -16.43 21.48
CA PRO A 16 -14.55 -17.40 21.03
C PRO A 16 -13.35 -17.44 21.97
N ARG A 17 -12.91 -18.63 22.35
CA ARG A 17 -11.69 -18.82 23.16
C ARG A 17 -10.55 -19.23 22.24
N CYS A 18 -9.50 -18.41 22.20
CA CYS A 18 -8.32 -18.65 21.37
C CYS A 18 -7.12 -19.03 22.23
N ASP A 19 -6.24 -19.87 21.70
CA ASP A 19 -4.90 -20.05 22.26
C ASP A 19 -3.95 -18.92 21.82
N ALA A 20 -2.72 -18.90 22.34
CA ALA A 20 -1.75 -17.86 22.05
C ALA A 20 -1.43 -17.73 20.55
N GLU A 21 -1.53 -18.82 19.78
CA GLU A 21 -1.31 -18.80 18.34
C GLU A 21 -2.54 -18.22 17.61
N GLY A 22 -3.75 -18.62 18.01
CA GLY A 22 -5.00 -18.07 17.49
C GLY A 22 -5.11 -16.55 17.68
N VAL A 23 -4.70 -16.03 18.85
CA VAL A 23 -4.67 -14.58 19.11
C VAL A 23 -3.69 -13.87 18.17
N LYS A 24 -2.47 -14.41 18.01
CA LYS A 24 -1.47 -13.83 17.10
C LYS A 24 -1.96 -13.83 15.66
N LEU A 25 -2.57 -14.92 15.22
CA LEU A 25 -3.08 -15.05 13.86
C LEU A 25 -4.21 -14.06 13.60
N HIS A 26 -5.11 -13.88 14.57
CA HIS A 26 -6.20 -12.91 14.47
C HIS A 26 -5.67 -11.47 14.42
N GLN A 27 -4.67 -11.14 15.25
CA GLN A 27 -4.05 -9.81 15.24
C GLN A 27 -3.28 -9.54 13.93
N ARG A 28 -2.60 -10.55 13.38
CA ARG A 28 -1.99 -10.47 12.05
C ARG A 28 -3.03 -10.24 10.96
N ALA A 29 -4.14 -10.97 10.97
CA ALA A 29 -5.22 -10.80 10.01
C ALA A 29 -5.80 -9.38 10.04
N ASN A 30 -6.09 -8.85 11.24
CA ASN A 30 -6.57 -7.47 11.39
C ASN A 30 -5.55 -6.43 10.92
N THR A 31 -4.27 -6.65 11.21
CA THR A 31 -3.19 -5.73 10.77
C THR A 31 -3.09 -5.73 9.25
N THR A 32 -3.06 -6.91 8.61
CA THR A 32 -3.01 -7.04 7.15
C THR A 32 -4.24 -6.41 6.50
N ALA A 33 -5.43 -6.66 7.05
CA ALA A 33 -6.67 -6.08 6.52
C ALA A 33 -6.65 -4.54 6.56
N ASN A 34 -6.19 -3.94 7.67
CA ASN A 34 -6.06 -2.49 7.78
C ASN A 34 -5.05 -1.92 6.79
N ILE A 35 -3.90 -2.59 6.63
CA ILE A 35 -2.88 -2.17 5.66
C ILE A 35 -3.47 -2.21 4.24
N SER A 36 -4.20 -3.25 3.87
CA SER A 36 -4.86 -3.35 2.57
C SER A 36 -5.88 -2.23 2.35
N ASN A 37 -6.75 -1.94 3.32
CA ASN A 37 -7.74 -0.87 3.20
C ASN A 37 -7.07 0.49 2.99
N VAL A 38 -6.03 0.80 3.77
CA VAL A 38 -5.27 2.06 3.64
C VAL A 38 -4.55 2.10 2.29
N ALA A 39 -3.92 1.02 1.86
CA ALA A 39 -3.22 0.95 0.59
C ALA A 39 -4.18 1.18 -0.60
N PHE A 40 -5.38 0.61 -0.57
CA PHE A 40 -6.40 0.88 -1.60
C PHE A 40 -6.87 2.33 -1.60
N ALA A 41 -7.11 2.92 -0.42
CA ALA A 41 -7.55 4.31 -0.31
C ALA A 41 -6.46 5.28 -0.81
N VAL A 42 -5.23 5.11 -0.33
CA VAL A 42 -4.08 5.93 -0.73
C VAL A 42 -3.77 5.73 -2.22
N GLY A 43 -3.77 4.50 -2.70
CA GLY A 43 -3.55 4.18 -4.12
C GLY A 43 -4.62 4.81 -5.01
N GLY A 44 -5.90 4.69 -4.64
CA GLY A 44 -7.01 5.31 -5.36
C GLY A 44 -6.90 6.83 -5.41
N ALA A 45 -6.58 7.47 -4.27
CA ALA A 45 -6.36 8.91 -4.23
C ALA A 45 -5.18 9.34 -5.11
N ALA A 46 -4.05 8.63 -5.05
CA ALA A 46 -2.87 8.92 -5.85
C ALA A 46 -3.16 8.80 -7.36
N LEU A 47 -3.94 7.81 -7.79
CA LEU A 47 -4.37 7.67 -9.17
C LEU A 47 -5.23 8.84 -9.64
N ILE A 48 -6.20 9.26 -8.83
CA ILE A 48 -7.06 10.43 -9.13
C ILE A 48 -6.21 11.69 -9.23
N THR A 49 -5.35 11.94 -8.25
CA THR A 49 -4.46 13.11 -8.25
C THR A 49 -3.54 13.09 -9.46
N GLY A 50 -2.93 11.95 -9.79
CA GLY A 50 -2.09 11.79 -10.97
C GLY A 50 -2.85 12.08 -12.27
N LEU A 51 -4.08 11.59 -12.39
CA LEU A 51 -4.94 11.87 -13.55
C LEU A 51 -5.24 13.37 -13.66
N VAL A 52 -5.60 14.03 -12.56
CA VAL A 52 -5.83 15.47 -12.53
C VAL A 52 -4.59 16.22 -12.98
N VAL A 53 -3.41 15.87 -12.46
CA VAL A 53 -2.14 16.50 -12.85
C VAL A 53 -1.87 16.32 -14.34
N VAL A 54 -2.06 15.13 -14.91
CA VAL A 54 -1.85 14.88 -16.34
C VAL A 54 -2.82 15.70 -17.21
N LEU A 55 -4.09 15.80 -16.81
CA LEU A 55 -5.10 16.52 -17.58
C LEU A 55 -5.01 18.05 -17.42
N THR A 56 -4.49 18.54 -16.29
CA THR A 56 -4.37 19.98 -15.99
C THR A 56 -2.96 20.52 -16.21
N ALA A 57 -2.01 19.67 -16.58
CA ALA A 57 -0.64 20.08 -16.84
C ALA A 57 -0.62 21.14 -17.96
N PRO A 58 0.00 22.31 -17.71
CA PRO A 58 0.18 23.32 -18.74
C PRO A 58 1.08 22.75 -19.85
N SER A 59 0.58 22.71 -21.08
CA SER A 59 1.40 22.34 -22.23
C SER A 59 2.44 23.43 -22.46
N SER A 60 3.71 23.04 -22.46
CA SER A 60 4.85 23.95 -22.57
C SER A 60 4.77 24.81 -23.84
N GLN A 61 4.33 26.05 -23.72
CA GLN A 61 4.76 27.11 -24.63
C GLN A 61 6.24 27.39 -24.26
N ALA A 62 7.17 26.76 -24.99
CA ALA A 62 8.60 27.04 -25.04
C ALA A 62 9.23 27.57 -23.73
N ALA A 63 9.38 26.71 -22.72
CA ALA A 63 10.29 27.01 -21.63
C ALA A 63 11.74 27.03 -22.17
N PRO A 64 12.58 28.02 -21.81
CA PRO A 64 13.99 28.01 -22.21
C PRO A 64 14.65 26.69 -21.75
N PRO A 65 15.63 26.16 -22.50
CA PRO A 65 16.29 24.92 -22.13
C PRO A 65 16.85 25.05 -20.71
N ALA A 66 16.23 24.36 -19.76
CA ALA A 66 16.68 24.36 -18.39
C ALA A 66 18.05 23.67 -18.37
N ALA A 67 19.05 24.31 -17.77
CA ALA A 67 20.42 23.79 -17.63
C ALA A 67 20.50 22.51 -16.75
N LEU A 68 19.37 22.02 -16.26
CA LEU A 68 19.24 20.82 -15.45
C LEU A 68 17.96 20.09 -15.87
N GLU A 69 18.12 18.89 -16.41
CA GLU A 69 16.99 17.99 -16.65
C GLU A 69 16.81 17.11 -15.41
N VAL A 70 15.66 17.25 -14.74
CA VAL A 70 15.28 16.42 -13.59
C VAL A 70 14.21 15.43 -14.03
N ARG A 71 14.52 14.14 -13.92
CA ARG A 71 13.59 13.06 -14.25
C ARG A 71 13.24 12.28 -13.00
N LEU A 72 11.93 12.15 -12.74
CA LEU A 72 11.37 11.30 -11.70
C LEU A 72 10.97 9.96 -12.29
N TRP A 73 11.40 8.86 -11.67
CA TRP A 73 10.96 7.52 -12.03
C TRP A 73 10.41 6.77 -10.80
N PRO A 74 9.23 6.14 -10.93
CA PRO A 74 8.72 5.26 -9.89
C PRO A 74 9.48 3.93 -9.91
N GLU A 75 9.75 3.39 -8.72
CA GLU A 75 10.37 2.08 -8.54
C GLU A 75 9.41 1.20 -7.75
N VAL A 76 9.13 0.00 -8.26
CA VAL A 76 8.17 -0.94 -7.66
C VAL A 76 8.81 -2.33 -7.61
N GLY A 77 8.82 -2.94 -6.43
CA GLY A 77 9.42 -4.24 -6.16
C GLY A 77 8.69 -5.00 -5.04
N VAL A 78 9.08 -6.25 -4.79
CA VAL A 78 8.42 -7.08 -3.78
C VAL A 78 8.66 -6.48 -2.39
N GLY A 79 7.60 -5.96 -1.77
CA GLY A 79 7.66 -5.32 -0.45
C GLY A 79 8.21 -3.89 -0.45
N THR A 80 8.48 -3.30 -1.62
CA THR A 80 9.11 -1.98 -1.73
C THR A 80 8.45 -1.16 -2.83
N ALA A 81 8.11 0.09 -2.53
CA ALA A 81 7.73 1.08 -3.52
C ALA A 81 8.47 2.38 -3.19
N GLY A 82 8.98 3.07 -4.21
CA GLY A 82 9.77 4.28 -4.05
C GLY A 82 9.73 5.17 -5.27
N MET A 83 10.37 6.33 -5.16
CA MET A 83 10.60 7.26 -6.26
C MET A 83 12.07 7.58 -6.32
N SER A 84 12.68 7.45 -7.50
CA SER A 84 14.04 7.92 -7.76
C SER A 84 14.01 9.22 -8.54
N LEU A 85 14.96 10.09 -8.22
CA LEU A 85 15.15 11.39 -8.88
C LEU A 85 16.53 11.39 -9.54
N ARG A 86 16.58 11.61 -10.85
CA ARG A 86 17.81 11.70 -11.62
C ARG A 86 17.97 13.09 -12.19
N GLY A 87 19.11 13.73 -11.92
CA GLY A 87 19.52 14.97 -12.57
C GLY A 87 20.60 14.70 -13.62
N SER A 88 20.53 15.40 -14.76
CA SER A 88 21.62 15.52 -15.73
C SER A 88 21.88 16.99 -16.06
N PHE A 89 23.17 17.35 -16.18
CA PHE A 89 23.68 18.71 -16.43
C PHE A 89 24.52 18.74 -17.70
#